data_AF-A0A024GI62-F1
#
_entry.id   AF-A0A024GI62-F1
#
_cell.length_a   1.000
_cell.length_b   1.000
_cell.length_c   1.000
_cell.angle_alpha   90.00
_cell.angle_beta   90.00
_cell.angle_gamma   90.00
#
_symmetry.space_group_name_H-M   'P 1'
#
loop_
_entity.id
_entity.type
_entity.pdbx_description
1 polymer ?
#
loop_
_entity_poly.entity_id
_entity_poly.type
_entity_poly.pdbx_seq_one_letter_code
_entity_poly.pdbx_strand_id
1 'polypeptide(L)'
;MSSFTENASFEPEIAESIEDEIFSANVGLENDKITKFDAIIGCLQDLLIDSQFVGLQQDFCLNHCEIFENKCENKLIYSQIFQQYTDLIENFIQCRLAERIEGFSMNELTMQLEEHEDEITDDIVDMLLSFSDFEEFKNLMLSYKQNEIPSFEIQGGALLSGVPT
;
A
#
# COMPACT_ATOMS: atom_id res chain seq x y z
N MET A 1 14.40 -85.83 17.69
CA MET A 1 14.65 -84.92 16.55
C MET A 1 13.45 -83.99 16.52
N SER A 2 13.49 -82.84 17.22
CA SER A 2 14.13 -81.59 16.74
C SER A 2 13.51 -81.25 15.37
N SER A 3 12.69 -80.20 15.23
CA SER A 3 13.06 -78.82 15.54
C SER A 3 11.88 -77.84 15.44
N PHE A 4 11.88 -76.84 16.34
CA PHE A 4 11.70 -75.38 16.10
C PHE A 4 10.33 -74.86 15.59
N THR A 5 9.69 -73.83 16.15
CA THR A 5 10.01 -72.91 17.27
C THR A 5 8.74 -72.16 17.68
N GLU A 6 8.64 -71.86 18.98
CA GLU A 6 7.72 -70.97 19.68
C GLU A 6 7.25 -69.72 18.91
N ASN A 7 5.93 -69.49 18.94
CA ASN A 7 5.33 -68.16 18.86
C ASN A 7 5.59 -67.42 20.18
N ALA A 8 6.45 -66.40 20.16
CA ALA A 8 6.60 -65.46 21.26
C ALA A 8 6.24 -64.06 20.76
N SER A 9 5.07 -63.56 21.20
CA SER A 9 4.73 -62.15 21.19
C SER A 9 5.69 -61.39 22.10
N PHE A 10 6.34 -60.35 21.58
CA PHE A 10 6.91 -59.25 22.36
C PHE A 10 6.97 -58.02 21.44
N GLU A 11 6.13 -57.03 21.73
CA GLU A 11 6.25 -55.64 21.23
C GLU A 11 7.37 -54.93 22.01
N PRO A 12 8.06 -53.86 21.52
CA PRO A 12 7.44 -52.53 21.27
C PRO A 12 8.18 -51.64 20.24
N GLU A 13 7.80 -50.34 20.24
CA GLU A 13 8.40 -49.14 19.57
C GLU A 13 7.78 -48.76 18.22
N ILE A 14 6.79 -47.85 18.21
CA ILE A 14 6.90 -46.37 18.23
C ILE A 14 7.58 -45.79 16.99
N ALA A 15 6.82 -44.91 16.33
CA ALA A 15 7.22 -43.88 15.36
C ALA A 15 7.57 -44.44 13.96
N GLU A 16 7.08 -43.92 12.84
CA GLU A 16 6.53 -42.60 12.55
C GLU A 16 5.41 -42.78 11.52
N SER A 17 4.26 -42.16 11.80
CA SER A 17 3.40 -41.65 10.73
C SER A 17 4.19 -40.50 10.10
N ILE A 18 5.05 -40.79 9.13
CA ILE A 18 5.51 -39.75 8.21
C ILE A 18 4.30 -39.50 7.33
N GLU A 19 3.42 -38.66 7.85
CA GLU A 19 2.60 -37.81 7.00
C GLU A 19 3.62 -37.16 6.07
N ASP A 20 3.59 -37.54 4.80
CA ASP A 20 4.24 -36.78 3.72
C ASP A 20 3.55 -35.42 3.71
N GLU A 21 3.88 -34.59 4.71
CA GLU A 21 3.86 -33.16 4.62
C GLU A 21 4.85 -32.89 3.49
N ILE A 22 4.29 -32.79 2.28
CA ILE A 22 4.93 -32.11 1.16
C ILE A 22 5.15 -30.71 1.69
N PHE A 23 6.27 -30.56 2.40
CA PHE A 23 6.86 -29.32 2.77
C PHE A 23 7.07 -28.65 1.43
N SER A 24 6.17 -27.73 1.10
CA SER A 24 6.32 -26.79 0.00
C SER A 24 7.52 -25.93 0.38
N ALA A 25 8.72 -26.53 0.26
CA ALA A 25 9.96 -25.83 0.08
C ALA A 25 9.92 -25.22 -1.33
N ASN A 26 8.96 -24.33 -1.56
CA ASN A 26 9.22 -23.17 -2.36
C ASN A 26 9.92 -22.12 -1.46
N VAL A 27 11.01 -22.54 -0.83
CA VAL A 27 12.01 -21.61 -0.32
C VAL A 27 12.60 -20.99 -1.58
N GLY A 28 12.07 -19.82 -1.91
CA GLY A 28 12.32 -19.06 -3.13
C GLY A 28 13.79 -18.80 -3.35
N LEU A 29 14.41 -19.70 -4.11
CA LEU A 29 15.73 -19.53 -4.69
C LEU A 29 15.63 -19.77 -6.19
N GLU A 30 14.83 -18.96 -6.89
CA GLU A 30 14.85 -18.91 -8.35
C GLU A 30 14.83 -17.45 -8.83
N ASN A 31 16.04 -16.88 -8.97
CA ASN A 31 16.42 -15.78 -9.86
C ASN A 31 15.57 -14.50 -9.85
N ASP A 32 16.20 -13.39 -9.46
CA ASP A 32 15.76 -11.98 -9.55
C ASP A 32 15.10 -11.59 -10.89
N LYS A 33 13.88 -12.04 -11.14
CA LYS A 33 12.96 -11.43 -12.09
C LYS A 33 11.99 -10.62 -11.25
N ILE A 34 12.30 -9.34 -11.11
CA ILE A 34 11.34 -8.32 -10.65
C ILE A 34 10.08 -8.53 -11.48
N THR A 35 9.00 -8.97 -10.83
CA THR A 35 7.72 -9.13 -11.50
C THR A 35 7.17 -7.75 -11.87
N LYS A 36 6.21 -7.70 -12.79
CA LYS A 36 5.56 -6.42 -13.12
C LYS A 36 4.91 -5.81 -11.88
N PHE A 37 4.34 -6.65 -11.02
CA PHE A 37 3.81 -6.28 -9.72
C PHE A 37 4.88 -5.66 -8.80
N ASP A 38 6.02 -6.31 -8.59
CA ASP A 38 7.13 -5.78 -7.77
C ASP A 38 7.58 -4.40 -8.25
N ALA A 39 7.62 -4.20 -9.58
CA ALA A 39 7.97 -2.92 -10.19
C ALA A 39 6.91 -1.84 -9.92
N ILE A 40 5.62 -2.19 -9.94
CA ILE A 40 4.51 -1.28 -9.60
C ILE A 40 4.61 -0.87 -8.14
N ILE A 41 4.73 -1.84 -7.22
CA ILE A 41 4.78 -1.57 -5.78
C ILE A 41 6.00 -0.73 -5.42
N GLY A 42 7.18 -1.06 -5.96
CA GLY A 42 8.37 -0.23 -5.74
C GLY A 42 8.21 1.19 -6.27
N CYS A 43 7.57 1.36 -7.42
CA CYS A 43 7.30 2.69 -7.96
C CYS A 43 6.26 3.48 -7.12
N LEU A 44 5.25 2.80 -6.58
CA LEU A 44 4.29 3.42 -5.67
C LEU A 44 4.94 3.85 -4.36
N GLN A 45 5.76 2.99 -3.75
CA GLN A 45 6.51 3.35 -2.54
C GLN A 45 7.40 4.58 -2.78
N ASP A 46 8.17 4.59 -3.87
CA ASP A 46 9.00 5.72 -4.27
C ASP A 46 8.16 7.00 -4.48
N LEU A 47 6.96 6.87 -5.04
CA LEU A 47 6.04 7.97 -5.31
C LEU A 47 5.45 8.57 -4.04
N LEU A 48 5.02 7.73 -3.10
CA LEU A 48 4.37 8.16 -1.85
C LEU A 48 5.34 8.94 -0.94
N ILE A 49 6.64 8.67 -1.03
CA ILE A 49 7.69 9.41 -0.31
C ILE A 49 8.28 10.57 -1.13
N ASP A 50 7.82 10.79 -2.37
CA ASP A 50 8.40 11.75 -3.28
C ASP A 50 8.06 13.19 -2.85
N SER A 51 9.10 14.01 -2.62
CA SER A 51 8.92 15.42 -2.25
C SER A 51 8.16 16.26 -3.27
N GLN A 52 8.21 15.90 -4.56
CA GLN A 52 7.44 16.55 -5.62
C GLN A 52 5.95 16.23 -5.47
N PHE A 53 5.60 15.00 -5.09
CA PHE A 53 4.23 14.61 -4.82
C PHE A 53 3.67 15.38 -3.63
N VAL A 54 4.42 15.43 -2.53
CA VAL A 54 4.05 16.23 -1.34
C VAL A 54 3.89 17.71 -1.68
N GLY A 55 4.82 18.28 -2.46
CA GLY A 55 4.74 19.67 -2.92
C GLY A 55 3.50 19.93 -3.77
N LEU A 56 3.20 19.04 -4.72
CA LEU A 56 2.02 19.12 -5.58
C LEU A 56 0.71 19.09 -4.77
N GLN A 57 0.60 18.16 -3.80
CA GLN A 57 -0.54 18.07 -2.90
C GLN A 57 -0.69 19.34 -2.05
N GLN A 58 0.43 19.82 -1.49
CA GLN A 58 0.46 21.05 -0.69
C GLN A 58 0.02 22.27 -1.51
N ASP A 59 0.56 22.46 -2.71
CA ASP A 59 0.19 23.56 -3.60
C ASP A 59 -1.32 23.51 -3.92
N PHE A 60 -1.85 22.33 -4.25
CA PHE A 60 -3.28 22.17 -4.49
C PHE A 60 -4.12 22.56 -3.26
N CYS A 61 -3.71 22.09 -2.08
CA CYS A 61 -4.42 22.38 -0.83
C CYS A 61 -4.39 23.87 -0.49
N LEU A 62 -3.23 24.54 -0.57
CA LEU A 62 -3.10 25.97 -0.28
C LEU A 62 -3.97 26.84 -1.21
N ASN A 63 -4.15 26.43 -2.46
CA ASN A 63 -4.98 27.16 -3.42
C ASN A 63 -6.50 26.98 -3.20
N HIS A 64 -6.93 25.95 -2.45
CA HIS A 64 -8.35 25.60 -2.33
C HIS A 64 -8.87 25.56 -0.89
N CYS A 65 -8.00 25.51 0.12
CA CYS A 65 -8.37 25.32 1.53
C CYS A 65 -9.30 26.41 2.07
N GLU A 66 -9.19 27.65 1.60
CA GLU A 66 -10.02 28.77 2.06
C GLU A 66 -11.53 28.52 1.86
N ILE A 67 -11.89 27.77 0.80
CA ILE A 67 -13.27 27.46 0.43
C ILE A 67 -13.92 26.52 1.45
N PHE A 68 -13.12 25.69 2.13
CA PHE A 68 -13.57 24.65 3.05
C PHE A 68 -13.97 25.22 4.42
N GLU A 69 -15.02 24.67 5.00
CA GLU A 69 -15.56 25.03 6.30
C GLU A 69 -15.68 23.80 7.19
N ASN A 70 -15.30 23.93 8.45
CA ASN A 70 -15.45 22.88 9.46
C ASN A 70 -16.91 22.79 9.93
N LYS A 71 -17.80 22.33 9.03
CA LYS A 71 -19.23 22.11 9.27
C LYS A 71 -19.63 20.76 8.67
N CYS A 72 -20.70 20.17 9.20
CA CYS A 72 -21.25 18.92 8.67
C CYS A 72 -21.85 19.09 7.27
N GLU A 73 -22.39 20.27 6.95
CA GLU A 73 -22.95 20.56 5.63
C GLU A 73 -21.84 20.83 4.60
N ASN A 74 -21.82 20.05 3.53
CA ASN A 74 -20.85 20.17 2.45
C ASN A 74 -21.36 21.13 1.36
N LYS A 75 -20.49 22.02 0.88
CA LYS A 75 -20.80 22.88 -0.27
C LYS A 75 -20.73 22.04 -1.56
N LEU A 76 -21.59 22.33 -2.52
CA LEU A 76 -21.58 21.65 -3.83
C LEU A 76 -20.23 21.79 -4.57
N ILE A 77 -19.52 22.89 -4.34
CA ILE A 77 -18.20 23.13 -4.91
C ILE A 77 -17.15 22.13 -4.40
N TYR A 78 -17.35 21.52 -3.22
CA TYR A 78 -16.38 20.55 -2.67
C TYR A 78 -16.25 19.33 -3.58
N SER A 79 -17.34 18.85 -4.17
CA SER A 79 -17.29 17.72 -5.12
C SER A 79 -16.47 18.05 -6.36
N GLN A 80 -16.55 19.29 -6.86
CA GLN A 80 -15.76 19.72 -8.03
C GLN A 80 -14.27 19.85 -7.70
N ILE A 81 -13.93 20.34 -6.52
CA ILE A 81 -12.53 20.45 -6.08
C ILE A 81 -11.98 19.05 -5.78
N PHE A 82 -12.77 18.18 -5.15
CA PHE A 82 -12.39 16.81 -4.87
C PHE A 82 -12.11 16.03 -6.16
N GLN A 83 -12.97 16.13 -7.18
CA GLN A 83 -12.70 15.52 -8.49
C GLN A 83 -11.41 16.05 -9.12
N GLN A 84 -11.17 17.36 -9.10
CA GLN A 84 -9.91 17.93 -9.59
C GLN A 84 -8.69 17.41 -8.81
N TYR A 85 -8.82 17.20 -7.51
CA TYR A 85 -7.78 16.62 -6.67
C TYR A 85 -7.52 15.15 -7.06
N THR A 86 -8.56 14.33 -7.11
CA THR A 86 -8.47 12.92 -7.51
C THR A 86 -7.84 12.79 -8.90
N ASP A 87 -8.32 13.57 -9.87
CA ASP A 87 -7.75 13.60 -11.23
C ASP A 87 -6.27 13.98 -11.20
N LEU A 88 -5.88 14.96 -10.39
CA LEU A 88 -4.48 15.40 -10.28
C LEU A 88 -3.59 14.30 -9.70
N ILE A 89 -4.03 13.62 -8.65
CA ILE A 89 -3.29 12.52 -8.03
C ILE A 89 -3.22 11.31 -8.95
N GLU A 90 -4.35 10.89 -9.54
CA GLU A 90 -4.42 9.78 -10.50
C GLU A 90 -3.52 10.03 -11.72
N ASN A 91 -3.56 11.24 -12.28
CA ASN A 91 -2.67 11.58 -13.40
C ASN A 91 -1.20 11.52 -13.01
N PHE A 92 -0.84 11.99 -11.81
CA PHE A 92 0.53 11.93 -11.32
C PHE A 92 1.01 10.49 -11.15
N ILE A 93 0.20 9.63 -10.51
CA ILE A 93 0.47 8.20 -10.33
C ILE A 93 0.59 7.51 -11.69
N GLN A 94 -0.36 7.75 -12.59
CA GLN A 94 -0.35 7.15 -13.92
C GLN A 94 0.89 7.54 -14.72
N CYS A 95 1.31 8.82 -14.68
CA CYS A 95 2.50 9.28 -15.40
C CYS A 95 3.76 8.61 -14.86
N ARG A 96 3.94 8.58 -13.53
CA ARG A 96 5.11 7.95 -12.91
C ARG A 96 5.19 6.46 -13.18
N LEU A 97 4.06 5.75 -13.13
CA LEU A 97 4.02 4.32 -13.43
C LEU A 97 4.26 4.05 -14.93
N ALA A 98 3.69 4.87 -15.82
CA ALA A 98 3.91 4.74 -17.27
C ALA A 98 5.35 5.07 -17.72
N GLU A 99 6.05 5.93 -16.98
CA GLU A 99 7.48 6.20 -17.21
C GLU A 99 8.37 5.00 -16.86
N ARG A 100 7.98 4.21 -15.85
CA ARG A 100 8.75 3.07 -15.36
C ARG A 100 8.37 1.74 -16.02
N ILE A 101 7.11 1.61 -16.40
CA ILE A 101 6.50 0.37 -16.88
C ILE A 101 5.94 0.60 -18.28
N GLU A 102 6.57 0.00 -19.27
CA GLU A 102 6.15 0.11 -20.66
C GLU A 102 4.74 -0.49 -20.86
N GLY A 103 3.84 0.29 -21.46
CA GLY A 103 2.46 -0.14 -21.72
C GLY A 103 1.57 -0.19 -20.48
N PHE A 104 1.97 0.44 -19.37
CA PHE A 104 1.16 0.52 -18.16
C PHE A 104 -0.19 1.21 -18.41
N SER A 105 -1.23 0.73 -17.71
CA SER A 105 -2.55 1.35 -17.66
C SER A 105 -3.11 1.31 -16.24
N MET A 106 -3.96 2.28 -15.89
CA MET A 106 -4.60 2.28 -14.56
C MET A 106 -5.47 1.04 -14.31
N ASN A 107 -6.08 0.46 -15.35
CA ASN A 107 -6.79 -0.82 -15.23
C ASN A 107 -5.87 -1.96 -14.80
N GLU A 108 -4.63 -1.96 -15.29
CA GLU A 108 -3.65 -2.97 -14.93
C GLU A 108 -3.18 -2.78 -13.49
N LEU A 109 -3.05 -1.54 -13.01
CA LEU A 109 -2.83 -1.28 -11.59
C LEU A 109 -3.95 -1.87 -10.72
N THR A 110 -5.21 -1.58 -11.03
CA THR A 110 -6.34 -2.11 -10.26
C THR A 110 -6.35 -3.64 -10.26
N MET A 111 -6.14 -4.26 -11.43
CA MET A 111 -6.10 -5.72 -11.54
C MET A 111 -4.94 -6.32 -10.74
N GLN A 112 -3.75 -5.71 -10.78
CA GLN A 112 -2.60 -6.17 -10.02
C GLN A 112 -2.78 -5.96 -8.51
N LEU A 113 -3.48 -4.90 -8.10
CA LEU A 113 -3.83 -4.68 -6.69
C LEU A 113 -4.84 -5.72 -6.18
N GLU A 114 -5.81 -6.10 -7.01
CA GLU A 114 -6.81 -7.13 -6.67
C GLU A 114 -6.24 -8.56 -6.70
N GLU A 115 -5.39 -8.90 -7.67
CA GLU A 115 -4.81 -10.24 -7.81
C GLU A 115 -3.80 -10.57 -6.72
N HIS A 116 -3.12 -9.55 -6.18
CA HIS A 116 -2.04 -9.68 -5.21
C HIS A 116 -2.39 -9.01 -3.87
N GLU A 117 -3.68 -8.93 -3.51
CA GLU A 117 -4.11 -8.25 -2.27
C GLU A 117 -3.37 -8.75 -1.01
N ASP A 118 -3.04 -10.04 -0.96
CA ASP A 118 -2.32 -10.68 0.15
C ASP A 118 -0.81 -10.33 0.20
N GLU A 119 -0.24 -9.81 -0.88
CA GLU A 119 1.20 -9.51 -1.02
C GLU A 119 1.51 -8.02 -0.83
N ILE A 120 0.49 -7.15 -0.94
CA ILE A 120 0.67 -5.69 -0.82
C ILE A 120 0.70 -5.30 0.65
N THR A 121 1.52 -4.30 0.98
CA THR A 121 1.50 -3.71 2.32
C THR A 121 0.24 -2.87 2.51
N ASP A 122 -0.53 -3.17 3.56
CA ASP A 122 -1.74 -2.42 3.96
C ASP A 122 -1.50 -0.90 3.93
N ASP A 123 -0.34 -0.42 4.39
CA ASP A 123 0.01 1.01 4.40
C ASP A 123 -0.06 1.68 3.01
N ILE A 124 0.32 0.97 1.94
CA ILE A 124 0.28 1.50 0.57
C ILE A 124 -1.17 1.58 0.10
N VAL A 125 -1.94 0.51 0.35
CA VAL A 125 -3.35 0.43 -0.04
C VAL A 125 -4.15 1.49 0.69
N ASP A 126 -3.99 1.59 2.01
CA ASP A 126 -4.63 2.59 2.86
C ASP A 126 -4.30 4.01 2.39
N MET A 127 -3.03 4.27 2.06
CA MET A 127 -2.62 5.57 1.54
C MET A 127 -3.26 5.88 0.18
N LEU A 128 -3.31 4.92 -0.75
CA LEU A 128 -3.98 5.10 -2.04
C LEU A 128 -5.49 5.33 -1.88
N LEU A 129 -6.14 4.58 -1.00
CA LEU A 129 -7.56 4.74 -0.69
C LEU A 129 -7.86 6.12 -0.11
N SER A 130 -6.96 6.65 0.75
CA SER A 130 -7.10 8.00 1.32
C SER A 130 -7.21 9.11 0.27
N PHE A 131 -6.60 8.95 -0.91
CA PHE A 131 -6.70 9.94 -2.00
C PHE A 131 -8.06 9.96 -2.68
N SER A 132 -8.79 8.85 -2.58
CA SER A 132 -10.16 8.68 -3.10
C SER A 132 -11.23 8.82 -2.02
N ASP A 133 -10.85 9.08 -0.77
CA ASP A 133 -11.77 9.32 0.33
C ASP A 133 -12.06 10.81 0.51
N PHE A 134 -13.34 11.16 0.51
CA PHE A 134 -13.76 12.55 0.62
C PHE A 134 -13.59 13.12 2.04
N GLU A 135 -13.76 12.30 3.08
CA GLU A 135 -13.61 12.75 4.47
C GLU A 135 -12.15 13.06 4.79
N GLU A 136 -11.23 12.18 4.40
CA GLU A 136 -9.78 12.39 4.49
C GLU A 136 -9.35 13.64 3.72
N PHE A 137 -9.81 13.79 2.48
CA PHE A 137 -9.55 14.99 1.68
C PHE A 137 -10.08 16.27 2.34
N LYS A 138 -11.28 16.23 2.92
CA LYS A 138 -11.86 17.39 3.61
C LYS A 138 -11.05 17.73 4.86
N ASN A 139 -10.64 16.74 5.64
CA ASN A 139 -9.81 16.92 6.83
C ASN A 139 -8.46 17.52 6.46
N LEU A 140 -7.84 17.05 5.36
CA LEU A 140 -6.62 17.61 4.79
C LEU A 140 -6.80 19.10 4.43
N MET A 141 -7.86 19.45 3.73
CA MET A 141 -8.13 20.86 3.38
C MET A 141 -8.32 21.74 4.63
N LEU A 142 -8.96 21.21 5.66
CA LEU A 142 -9.18 21.93 6.91
C LEU A 142 -7.90 22.08 7.75
N SER A 143 -6.97 21.13 7.71
CA SER A 143 -5.68 21.25 8.40
C SER A 143 -4.84 22.36 7.77
N TYR A 144 -4.71 22.37 6.43
CA TYR A 144 -4.05 23.45 5.70
C TYR A 144 -4.68 24.82 5.95
N LYS A 145 -6.01 24.91 6.07
CA LYS A 145 -6.69 26.17 6.41
C LYS A 145 -6.35 26.66 7.82
N GLN A 146 -6.14 25.74 8.76
CA GLN A 146 -5.85 26.07 10.16
C GLN A 146 -4.35 26.33 10.40
N ASN A 147 -3.52 26.32 9.35
CA ASN A 147 -2.06 26.31 9.45
C ASN A 147 -1.52 25.14 10.30
N GLU A 148 -2.34 24.11 10.51
CA GLU A 148 -1.86 22.84 11.02
C GLU A 148 -1.28 22.13 9.80
N ILE A 149 0.04 22.18 9.63
CA ILE A 149 0.72 21.36 8.63
C ILE A 149 0.29 19.92 8.94
N PRO A 150 -0.46 19.24 8.05
CA PRO A 150 -0.85 17.87 8.28
C PRO A 150 0.43 17.07 8.49
N SER A 151 0.59 16.57 9.71
CA SER A 151 1.76 15.79 10.09
C SER A 151 1.60 14.43 9.41
N PHE A 152 2.07 14.29 8.18
CA PHE A 152 2.33 12.98 7.60
C PHE A 152 3.51 12.39 8.38
N GLU A 153 3.22 11.80 9.53
CA GLU A 153 4.15 10.95 10.25
C GLU A 153 4.32 9.65 9.45
N ILE A 154 5.11 9.70 8.38
CA ILE A 154 5.73 8.49 7.86
C ILE A 154 6.64 8.02 9.00
N GLN A 155 6.35 6.84 9.55
CA GLN A 155 7.13 6.22 10.63
C GLN A 155 8.61 6.11 10.20
N GLY A 156 9.38 7.15 10.48
CA GLY A 156 10.70 7.33 9.87
C GLY A 156 11.27 8.73 10.08
N GLY A 157 11.23 9.19 11.33
CA GLY A 157 11.80 10.42 11.89
C GLY A 157 12.54 11.42 11.00
N ALA A 158 12.03 12.65 10.96
CA ALA A 158 12.82 13.88 11.12
C ALA A 158 11.90 15.06 11.45
N LEU A 159 12.04 15.60 12.67
CA LEU A 159 11.40 16.83 13.11
C LEU A 159 11.92 18.02 12.31
N LEU A 160 11.02 18.78 11.67
CA LEU A 160 11.27 20.18 11.36
C LEU A 160 10.26 21.03 12.12
N SER A 161 10.61 21.39 13.36
CA SER A 161 9.92 22.45 14.09
C SER A 161 10.30 23.80 13.50
N GLY A 162 9.44 24.34 12.64
CA GLY A 162 9.48 25.74 12.23
C GLY A 162 8.91 26.62 13.34
N VAL A 163 9.76 27.18 14.20
CA VAL A 163 9.38 28.29 15.08
C VAL A 163 9.15 29.54 14.22
N PRO A 164 7.99 30.23 14.32
CA PRO A 164 7.84 31.55 13.75
C PRO A 164 8.52 32.59 14.66
N THR A 165 9.34 33.45 14.07
CA THR A 165 9.81 34.70 14.72
C THR A 165 8.89 35.84 14.35
#